data_AF-A0A5K0XDY2-F1
#
_entry.id   AF-A0A5K0XDY2-F1
#
_cell.length_a   1.000
_cell.length_b   1.000
_cell.length_c   1.000
_cell.angle_alpha   90.00
_cell.angle_beta   90.00
_cell.angle_gamma   90.00
#
_symmetry.space_group_name_H-M   'P 1'
#
loop_
_entity.id
_entity.type
_entity.pdbx_description
1 polymer ?
#
loop_
_entity_poly.entity_id
_entity_poly.type
_entity_poly.pdbx_seq_one_letter_code
_entity_poly.pdbx_strand_id
1 'polypeptide(L)'
;IFGDYDYNTYMDLISPVPYTKRNDSILLQRYGMNFAYGGTGVFDTFTGLPDMTQQIDEFELLINSGLYADHLDSSVALVSYAGNDCRVYRGTNGSLA
;
A
#
# COMPACT_ATOMS: atom_id res chain seq x y z
N ILE A 1 -5.11 5.36 -2.81
CA ILE A 1 -6.40 4.78 -3.29
C ILE A 1 -6.30 4.63 -4.79
N PHE A 2 -5.71 3.55 -5.29
CA PHE A 2 -5.93 3.01 -6.64
C PHE A 2 -5.29 1.63 -6.65
N GLY A 3 -6.03 0.62 -7.08
CA GLY A 3 -5.51 -0.73 -7.26
C GLY A 3 -6.44 -1.77 -6.68
N ASP A 4 -7.51 -2.09 -7.42
CA ASP A 4 -8.22 -3.36 -7.22
C ASP A 4 -8.85 -3.87 -8.52
N TYR A 5 -9.32 -2.98 -9.42
CA TYR A 5 -10.01 -3.43 -10.65
C TYR A 5 -9.32 -3.09 -11.97
N ASP A 6 -8.83 -1.88 -12.18
CA ASP A 6 -8.43 -1.45 -13.54
C ASP A 6 -7.03 -1.98 -13.96
N TYR A 7 -6.05 -1.93 -13.05
CA TYR A 7 -4.69 -2.43 -13.31
C TYR A 7 -4.62 -3.95 -13.47
N ASN A 8 -5.40 -4.67 -12.66
CA ASN A 8 -5.43 -6.15 -12.64
C ASN A 8 -5.95 -6.72 -13.97
N THR A 9 -6.85 -6.00 -14.65
CA THR A 9 -7.43 -6.41 -15.94
C THR A 9 -6.46 -6.19 -17.11
N TYR A 10 -5.54 -5.22 -16.99
CA TYR A 10 -4.59 -4.89 -18.06
C TYR A 10 -3.32 -5.76 -18.03
N MET A 11 -3.00 -6.33 -16.86
CA MET A 11 -1.78 -7.13 -16.63
C MET A 11 -2.08 -8.60 -16.28
N ASP A 12 -3.34 -9.03 -16.34
CA ASP A 12 -3.81 -10.36 -15.89
C ASP A 12 -3.34 -10.73 -14.46
N LEU A 13 -3.30 -9.73 -13.56
CA LEU A 13 -2.86 -9.91 -12.18
C LEU A 13 -4.06 -10.17 -11.26
N ILE A 14 -3.92 -11.15 -10.38
CA ILE A 14 -4.88 -11.39 -9.30
C ILE A 14 -4.67 -10.30 -8.23
N SER A 15 -5.76 -9.80 -7.63
CA SER A 15 -5.67 -8.73 -6.64
C SER A 15 -4.79 -9.14 -5.44
N PRO A 16 -3.80 -8.32 -5.06
CA PRO A 16 -2.94 -8.57 -3.91
C PRO A 16 -3.73 -8.53 -2.60
N VAL A 17 -3.30 -9.35 -1.63
CA VAL A 17 -3.94 -9.40 -0.31
C VAL A 17 -3.61 -8.14 0.49
N PRO A 18 -4.59 -7.47 1.14
CA PRO A 18 -4.28 -6.40 2.08
C PRO A 18 -3.37 -6.89 3.21
N TYR A 19 -2.32 -6.16 3.57
CA TYR A 19 -1.35 -6.57 4.60
C TYR A 19 -2.00 -6.88 5.96
N THR A 20 -3.07 -6.15 6.30
CA THR A 20 -3.88 -6.38 7.50
C THR A 20 -4.54 -7.76 7.54
N LYS A 21 -4.76 -8.38 6.38
CA LYS A 21 -5.36 -9.71 6.18
C LYS A 21 -4.36 -10.76 5.73
N ARG A 22 -3.06 -10.50 5.83
CA ARG A 22 -2.01 -11.40 5.34
C ARG A 22 -2.16 -12.83 5.90
N ASN A 23 -2.62 -12.98 7.13
CA ASN A 23 -2.76 -14.30 7.77
C ASN A 23 -4.05 -15.05 7.40
N ASP A 24 -4.95 -14.44 6.62
CA ASP A 24 -6.27 -15.01 6.32
C ASP A 24 -6.20 -16.09 5.22
N SER A 25 -5.18 -16.06 4.34
CA SER A 25 -4.99 -17.08 3.32
C SER A 25 -3.57 -17.09 2.74
N ILE A 26 -2.82 -18.16 3.04
CA ILE A 26 -1.48 -18.42 2.47
C ILE A 26 -1.54 -18.51 0.93
N LEU A 27 -2.62 -19.08 0.39
CA LEU A 27 -2.78 -19.25 -1.07
C LEU A 27 -2.90 -17.93 -1.81
N LEU A 28 -3.42 -16.88 -1.17
CA LEU A 28 -3.57 -15.57 -1.81
C LEU A 28 -2.29 -14.73 -1.69
N GLN A 29 -1.43 -14.98 -0.70
CA GLN A 29 -0.16 -14.26 -0.53
C GLN A 29 0.77 -14.40 -1.75
N ARG A 30 0.67 -15.50 -2.50
CA ARG A 30 1.48 -15.71 -3.72
C ARG A 30 1.19 -14.70 -4.84
N TYR A 31 0.08 -13.98 -4.76
CA TYR A 31 -0.30 -12.95 -5.73
C TYR A 31 0.16 -11.54 -5.34
N GLY A 32 0.96 -11.44 -4.29
CA GLY A 32 1.48 -10.18 -3.77
C GLY A 32 0.66 -9.62 -2.62
N MET A 33 1.09 -8.45 -2.16
CA MET A 33 0.58 -7.82 -0.94
C MET A 33 0.30 -6.33 -1.20
N ASN A 34 -0.82 -5.84 -0.68
CA ASN A 34 -1.21 -4.44 -0.73
C ASN A 34 -1.05 -3.81 0.66
N PHE A 35 -0.19 -2.81 0.77
CA PHE A 35 0.08 -2.07 2.01
C PHE A 35 -0.68 -0.74 2.07
N ALA A 36 -1.42 -0.38 1.02
CA ALA A 36 -2.04 0.93 0.93
C ALA A 36 -3.24 1.09 1.88
N TYR A 37 -3.24 2.15 2.67
CA TYR A 37 -4.42 2.59 3.41
C TYR A 37 -5.15 3.69 2.64
N GLY A 38 -6.46 3.54 2.47
CA GLY A 38 -7.27 4.53 1.78
C GLY A 38 -7.39 5.82 2.61
N GLY A 39 -7.13 6.98 1.99
CA GLY A 39 -7.29 8.29 2.63
C GLY A 39 -6.05 8.81 3.36
N THR A 40 -4.99 8.00 3.46
CA THR A 40 -3.70 8.38 4.04
C THR A 40 -2.78 9.01 3.01
N GLY A 41 -1.74 9.69 3.50
CA GLY A 41 -0.74 10.40 2.71
C GLY A 41 0.67 10.06 3.17
N VAL A 42 1.63 10.84 2.68
CA VAL A 42 3.00 10.84 3.23
C VAL A 42 3.00 11.46 4.62
N PHE A 43 2.17 12.49 4.81
CA PHE A 43 1.96 13.14 6.09
C PHE A 43 0.66 12.65 6.74
N ASP A 44 0.49 13.01 8.01
CA ASP A 44 -0.76 12.80 8.72
C ASP A 44 -1.93 13.42 7.96
N THR A 45 -2.99 12.62 7.83
CA THR A 45 -4.27 13.04 7.27
C THR A 45 -5.37 12.83 8.30
N PHE A 46 -6.58 13.29 7.98
CA PHE A 46 -7.73 13.20 8.88
C PHE A 46 -8.25 11.78 9.17
N THR A 47 -7.57 10.72 8.70
CA THR A 47 -8.04 9.34 8.86
C THR A 47 -7.52 8.67 10.13
N GLY A 48 -6.40 9.12 10.71
CA GLY A 48 -5.76 8.43 11.84
C GLY A 48 -5.35 6.99 11.53
N LEU A 49 -5.12 6.70 10.25
CA LEU A 49 -4.69 5.40 9.72
C LEU A 49 -3.21 5.47 9.36
N PRO A 50 -2.53 4.32 9.20
CA PRO A 50 -1.10 4.29 8.93
C PRO A 50 -0.68 5.18 7.75
N ASP A 51 0.22 6.13 8.00
CA ASP A 51 0.80 6.98 6.97
C ASP A 51 1.75 6.17 6.04
N MET A 52 2.30 6.81 5.02
CA MET A 52 3.19 6.12 4.07
C MET A 52 4.47 5.59 4.71
N THR A 53 4.97 6.22 5.78
CA THR A 53 6.15 5.72 6.51
C THR A 53 5.82 4.38 7.14
N GLN A 54 4.70 4.30 7.86
CA GLN A 54 4.25 3.06 8.49
C GLN A 54 3.93 1.97 7.47
N GLN A 55 3.39 2.33 6.30
CA GLN A 55 3.15 1.38 5.20
C GLN A 55 4.45 0.82 4.61
N ILE A 56 5.50 1.64 4.52
CA ILE A 56 6.84 1.20 4.10
C ILE A 56 7.44 0.29 5.17
N ASP A 57 7.29 0.62 6.46
CA ASP A 57 7.75 -0.25 7.55
C ASP A 57 7.08 -1.65 7.49
N GLU A 58 5.77 -1.70 7.22
CA GLU A 58 5.05 -2.97 7.01
C GLU A 58 5.61 -3.76 5.81
N PHE A 59 5.95 -3.09 4.71
CA PHE A 59 6.59 -3.70 3.55
C PHE A 59 7.99 -4.24 3.88
N GLU A 60 8.83 -3.45 4.54
CA GLU A 60 10.18 -3.86 4.94
C GLU A 60 10.14 -5.06 5.88
N LEU A 61 9.22 -5.08 6.85
CA LEU A 61 9.01 -6.24 7.72
C LEU A 61 8.69 -7.50 6.93
N LEU A 62 7.84 -7.40 5.90
CA LEU A 62 7.48 -8.55 5.07
C LEU A 62 8.66 -9.02 4.21
N ILE A 63 9.42 -8.11 3.62
CA ILE A 63 10.61 -8.48 2.83
C ILE A 63 11.65 -9.16 3.72
N ASN A 64 11.91 -8.61 4.91
CA ASN A 64 12.86 -9.17 5.87
C ASN A 64 12.42 -10.52 6.46
N SER A 65 11.13 -10.87 6.36
CA SER A 65 10.65 -12.20 6.75
C SER A 65 11.11 -13.32 5.80
N GLY A 66 11.57 -12.96 4.60
CA GLY A 66 11.98 -13.90 3.56
C GLY A 66 10.84 -14.49 2.74
N LEU A 67 9.58 -14.10 2.99
CA LEU A 67 8.40 -14.64 2.29
C LEU A 67 8.51 -14.55 0.76
N TYR A 68 9.13 -13.48 0.25
CA TYR A 68 9.30 -13.24 -1.18
C TYR A 68 10.75 -13.31 -1.66
N ALA A 69 11.68 -13.85 -0.86
CA ALA A 69 13.11 -13.79 -1.15
C ALA A 69 13.47 -14.33 -2.56
N ASP A 70 12.83 -15.41 -2.99
CA ASP A 70 13.08 -16.07 -4.28
C ASP A 70 12.46 -15.33 -5.48
N HIS A 71 11.64 -14.30 -5.24
CA HIS A 71 10.84 -13.63 -6.27
C HIS A 71 11.11 -12.12 -6.37
N LEU A 72 11.91 -11.56 -5.47
CA LEU A 72 12.19 -10.12 -5.40
C LEU A 72 12.71 -9.56 -6.74
N ASP A 73 13.68 -10.22 -7.37
CA ASP A 73 14.31 -9.75 -8.61
C ASP A 73 13.36 -9.75 -9.82
N SER A 74 12.27 -10.51 -9.75
CA SER A 74 11.23 -10.59 -10.78
C SER A 74 9.93 -9.88 -10.40
N SER A 75 9.92 -9.15 -9.28
CA SER A 75 8.74 -8.48 -8.75
C SER A 75 8.61 -7.03 -9.24
N VAL A 76 7.39 -6.50 -9.18
CA VAL A 76 7.09 -5.10 -9.47
C VAL A 76 6.40 -4.49 -8.25
N ALA A 77 6.82 -3.28 -7.87
CA ALA A 77 6.15 -2.47 -6.86
C ALA A 77 5.49 -1.25 -7.52
N LEU A 78 4.24 -0.97 -7.14
CA LEU A 78 3.51 0.22 -7.54
C LEU A 78 3.33 1.12 -6.32
N VAL A 79 3.84 2.35 -6.41
CA VAL A 79 3.70 3.38 -5.36
C VAL A 79 2.98 4.59 -5.94
N SER A 80 1.89 5.00 -5.31
CA SER A 80 1.11 6.19 -5.71
C SER A 80 0.71 6.98 -4.47
N TYR A 81 1.04 8.28 -4.44
CA TYR A 81 0.88 9.14 -3.26
C TYR A 81 0.43 10.57 -3.63
N ALA A 82 0.36 11.47 -2.64
CA ALA A 82 0.11 12.92 -2.72
C ALA A 82 -1.34 13.42 -2.83
N GLY A 83 -2.28 12.63 -3.37
CA GLY A 83 -3.67 13.09 -3.54
C GLY A 83 -4.34 13.52 -2.22
N ASN A 84 -4.09 12.77 -1.15
CA ASN A 84 -4.65 13.08 0.17
C ASN A 84 -3.89 14.21 0.88
N ASP A 85 -2.56 14.25 0.77
CA ASP A 85 -1.73 15.32 1.33
C ASP A 85 -2.14 16.70 0.78
N CYS A 86 -2.32 16.80 -0.54
CA CYS A 86 -2.78 18.04 -1.18
C CYS A 86 -4.17 18.46 -0.69
N ARG A 87 -5.09 17.50 -0.53
CA ARG A 87 -6.43 17.76 -0.01
C ARG A 87 -6.38 18.30 1.41
N VAL A 88 -5.54 17.72 2.27
CA VAL A 88 -5.32 18.18 3.64
C VAL A 88 -4.73 19.59 3.64
N TYR A 89 -3.61 19.80 2.95
CA TYR A 89 -2.95 21.10 2.82
C TYR A 89 -3.92 22.21 2.39
N ARG A 90 -4.79 21.92 1.41
CA ARG A 90 -5.82 22.88 0.98
C ARG A 90 -6.92 23.10 2.02
N GLY A 91 -7.34 22.05 2.73
CA GLY A 91 -8.37 22.13 3.77
C GLY A 91 -7.90 22.86 5.05
N THR A 92 -6.60 22.86 5.30
CA THR A 92 -5.96 23.47 6.47
C THR A 92 -5.32 24.83 6.18
N ASN A 93 -5.57 25.42 4.99
CA ASN A 93 -4.91 26.64 4.52
C ASN A 93 -3.37 26.59 4.63
N GLY A 94 -2.80 25.41 4.39
CA GLY A 94 -1.37 25.19 4.36
C GLY A 94 -0.73 24.77 5.69
N SER A 95 -1.51 24.59 6.76
CA SER A 95 -0.98 23.93 7.97
C SER A 95 -0.92 22.42 7.77
N LEU A 96 -0.02 21.75 8.51
CA LEU A 96 -0.12 20.30 8.65
C LEU A 96 -1.39 19.95 9.45
N ALA A 97 -1.94 18.76 9.22
CA ALA A 97 -3.08 18.24 10.00
C ALA A 97 -2.64 17.80 11.39
#